data_AF-A0A9E1SDT5-F1
#
_entry.id   AF-A0A9E1SDT5-F1
#
_cell.length_a   1.000
_cell.length_b   1.000
_cell.length_c   1.000
_cell.angle_alpha   90.00
_cell.angle_beta   90.00
_cell.angle_gamma   90.00
#
_symmetry.space_group_name_H-M   'P 1'
#
loop_
_entity.id
_entity.type
_entity.pdbx_description
1 polymer ?
#
loop_
_entity_poly.entity_id
_entity_poly.type
_entity_poly.pdbx_seq_one_letter_code
_entity_poly.pdbx_strand_id
1 'polypeptide(L)'
;GTVDEDLYNRARRDPLSKDYKRDDMHRSTLYTMDANNNKVWVDTTVYTNQAVDSDGNPIEGKQITNPDNLYGTILENPGQDLDMGFSNSKGSHNAIRGHTDRSRFIIKERINVYPDTLCWVRDFTYAFHSPMTKNYFWHTAYDNYPVVGVTWTQAKAFSVWRTQIYHSWLQSNGDLFVNDFRLPLESEWERAARGDLEQSQFPWGGPYIRNASGCFLANFKPMRGRYFEDGGFHTVKVYSYNPNGFGLYCMAGNVAEWCSTAFDESQYEFGHDMNSDYNYEAKDGDHPVKKRKVIRGGSWKDIGYYLNNSTRTYEYQDSAKSYIGFRNVMTHLGRGGKDLDLENGEEIQSDIQLK
;
A
#
# COMPACT_ATOMS: atom_id res chain seq x y z
N GLY A 1 -48.85 -0.55 44.46
CA GLY A 1 -48.76 -0.04 43.08
C GLY A 1 -47.50 0.76 42.99
N THR A 2 -46.47 0.16 42.39
CA THR A 2 -45.24 0.80 41.89
C THR A 2 -44.64 -0.26 40.96
N VAL A 3 -44.56 0.11 39.69
CA VAL A 3 -44.06 -0.72 38.60
C VAL A 3 -42.53 -0.60 38.62
N ASP A 4 -41.85 -1.75 38.58
CA ASP A 4 -40.40 -1.88 38.59
C ASP A 4 -39.74 -1.10 37.43
N GLU A 5 -38.75 -0.28 37.77
CA GLU A 5 -37.91 0.51 36.86
C GLU A 5 -36.78 -0.30 36.19
N ASP A 6 -36.75 -1.62 36.34
CA ASP A 6 -35.62 -2.46 35.88
C ASP A 6 -35.70 -2.97 34.43
N LEU A 7 -36.65 -2.46 33.62
CA LEU A 7 -36.80 -2.90 32.23
C LEU A 7 -35.88 -2.20 31.20
N TYR A 8 -35.00 -1.27 31.62
CA TYR A 8 -34.16 -0.48 30.69
C TYR A 8 -32.64 -0.67 30.76
N ASN A 9 -32.11 -1.62 31.54
CA ASN A 9 -30.67 -1.92 31.58
C ASN A 9 -30.30 -3.29 30.98
N ARG A 10 -30.86 -3.63 29.81
CA ARG A 10 -30.22 -4.65 28.96
C ARG A 10 -29.06 -3.99 28.22
N ALA A 11 -27.84 -4.22 28.70
CA ALA A 11 -26.62 -3.87 27.98
C ALA A 11 -26.73 -4.40 26.53
N ARG A 12 -26.74 -3.48 25.57
CA ARG A 12 -26.61 -3.82 24.15
C ARG A 12 -25.30 -4.58 23.99
N ARG A 13 -25.37 -5.79 23.42
CA ARG A 13 -24.19 -6.51 22.91
C ARG A 13 -23.44 -5.58 21.97
N ASP A 14 -22.19 -5.29 22.31
CA ASP A 14 -21.25 -4.63 21.41
C ASP A 14 -20.82 -5.65 20.34
N PRO A 15 -21.24 -5.51 19.07
CA PRO A 15 -20.78 -6.40 18.03
C PRO A 15 -19.40 -5.90 17.58
N LEU A 16 -18.35 -6.63 17.97
CA LEU A 16 -16.93 -6.37 17.69
C LEU A 16 -16.25 -5.38 18.66
N SER A 17 -16.15 -5.80 19.93
CA SER A 17 -15.20 -5.21 20.88
C SER A 17 -13.76 -5.37 20.34
N LYS A 18 -13.08 -4.24 20.20
CA LYS A 18 -11.68 -4.10 19.79
C LYS A 18 -10.78 -4.93 20.70
N ASP A 19 -9.98 -5.80 20.09
CA ASP A 19 -8.88 -6.54 20.71
C ASP A 19 -8.00 -5.60 21.56
N TYR A 20 -8.05 -5.74 22.88
CA TYR A 20 -7.04 -5.15 23.76
C TYR A 20 -5.74 -5.96 23.62
N LYS A 21 -4.93 -5.59 22.63
CA LYS A 21 -3.60 -6.18 22.32
C LYS A 21 -2.52 -5.77 23.33
N ARG A 22 -2.81 -5.80 24.63
CA ARG A 22 -1.80 -5.54 25.67
C ARG A 22 -1.33 -6.80 26.39
N ASP A 23 -2.16 -7.85 26.44
CA ASP A 23 -1.91 -9.01 27.31
C ASP A 23 -1.98 -10.39 26.61
N ASP A 24 -1.64 -10.45 25.31
CA ASP A 24 -1.45 -11.72 24.56
C ASP A 24 -2.58 -12.77 24.62
N MET A 25 -3.82 -12.35 24.95
CA MET A 25 -5.00 -13.23 24.93
C MET A 25 -5.78 -13.06 23.63
N HIS A 26 -5.66 -14.03 22.72
CA HIS A 26 -6.64 -14.24 21.65
C HIS A 26 -7.62 -15.33 22.07
N ARG A 27 -8.92 -15.00 22.04
CA ARG A 27 -10.08 -15.77 22.54
C ARG A 27 -10.20 -15.80 24.07
N SER A 28 -11.40 -15.47 24.53
CA SER A 28 -11.85 -15.53 25.92
C SER A 28 -11.67 -16.93 26.48
N THR A 29 -10.52 -17.20 27.08
CA THR A 29 -10.29 -18.40 27.90
C THR A 29 -9.77 -17.92 29.24
N LEU A 30 -10.60 -18.10 30.27
CA LEU A 30 -10.18 -17.92 31.66
C LEU A 30 -9.30 -19.13 32.03
N TYR A 31 -8.19 -18.87 32.73
CA TYR A 31 -7.40 -19.92 33.36
C TYR A 31 -7.75 -20.01 34.85
N THR A 32 -7.66 -21.20 35.42
CA THR A 32 -7.69 -21.44 36.88
C THR A 32 -6.41 -22.16 37.30
N MET A 33 -6.12 -22.20 38.60
CA MET A 33 -5.01 -22.98 39.15
C MET A 33 -5.56 -24.32 39.66
N ASP A 34 -4.90 -25.44 39.34
CA ASP A 34 -5.18 -26.73 39.96
C ASP A 34 -4.67 -26.77 41.42
N ALA A 35 -5.00 -27.84 42.15
CA ALA A 35 -4.55 -28.05 43.53
C ALA A 35 -3.01 -28.13 43.68
N ASN A 36 -2.27 -28.31 42.58
CA ASN A 36 -0.82 -28.35 42.52
C ASN A 36 -0.22 -27.02 42.02
N ASN A 37 -1.02 -25.94 41.96
CA ASN A 37 -0.64 -24.61 41.49
C ASN A 37 -0.27 -24.53 39.99
N ASN A 38 -0.67 -25.50 39.17
CA ASN A 38 -0.49 -25.44 37.73
C ASN A 38 -1.63 -24.62 37.08
N LYS A 39 -1.29 -23.81 36.08
CA LYS A 39 -2.29 -23.11 35.27
C LYS A 39 -3.02 -24.10 34.37
N VAL A 40 -4.34 -24.19 34.50
CA VAL A 40 -5.23 -25.02 33.69
C VAL A 40 -6.24 -24.13 32.96
N TRP A 41 -6.45 -24.40 31.67
CA TRP A 41 -7.34 -23.61 30.80
C TRP A 41 -8.73 -24.25 30.74
N VAL A 42 -9.77 -23.43 30.85
CA VAL A 42 -11.17 -23.89 30.94
C VAL A 42 -12.04 -23.22 29.88
N ASP A 43 -12.89 -24.00 29.21
CA ASP A 43 -13.86 -23.47 28.23
C ASP A 43 -15.07 -22.85 28.96
N THR A 44 -15.24 -21.52 28.81
CA THR A 44 -16.35 -20.80 29.45
C THR A 44 -17.66 -20.87 28.66
N THR A 45 -17.68 -21.41 27.44
CA THR A 45 -18.90 -21.49 26.62
C THR A 45 -19.87 -22.58 27.06
N VAL A 46 -19.41 -23.51 27.90
CA VAL A 46 -20.22 -24.58 28.52
C VAL A 46 -20.87 -24.11 29.84
N TYR A 47 -20.64 -22.87 30.28
CA TYR A 47 -21.23 -22.30 31.50
C TYR A 47 -22.66 -21.80 31.30
N THR A 48 -23.55 -22.68 30.86
CA THR A 48 -24.98 -22.50 31.09
C THR A 48 -25.55 -23.78 31.69
N ASN A 49 -25.86 -23.69 32.98
CA ASN A 49 -26.73 -24.57 33.77
C ASN A 49 -26.29 -26.02 33.96
N GLN A 50 -25.36 -26.28 34.89
CA GLN A 50 -25.15 -27.62 35.44
C GLN A 50 -24.91 -27.64 36.95
N ALA A 51 -25.68 -26.87 37.70
CA ALA A 51 -25.95 -27.21 39.10
C ALA A 51 -27.45 -27.50 39.20
N VAL A 52 -27.80 -28.76 39.39
CA VAL A 52 -29.16 -29.17 39.75
C VAL A 52 -29.19 -29.56 41.22
N ASP A 53 -30.30 -29.26 41.91
CA ASP A 53 -30.52 -29.80 43.27
C ASP A 53 -30.73 -31.32 43.23
N SER A 54 -30.89 -31.94 44.41
CA SER A 54 -31.18 -33.37 44.55
C SER A 54 -32.45 -33.85 43.84
N ASP A 55 -33.28 -32.91 43.35
CA ASP A 55 -34.55 -33.16 42.66
C ASP A 55 -34.51 -32.77 41.17
N GLY A 56 -33.35 -32.34 40.64
CA GLY A 56 -33.13 -32.10 39.21
C GLY A 56 -33.41 -30.69 38.69
N ASN A 57 -33.64 -29.69 39.56
CA ASN A 57 -33.95 -28.32 39.13
C ASN A 57 -32.70 -27.43 39.04
N PRO A 58 -32.54 -26.57 37.99
CA PRO A 58 -31.37 -25.71 37.83
C PRO A 58 -31.28 -24.63 38.93
N ILE A 59 -30.12 -24.53 39.60
CA ILE A 59 -29.84 -23.52 40.62
C ILE A 59 -28.99 -22.40 40.01
N GLU A 60 -29.53 -21.18 39.99
CA GLU A 60 -28.80 -19.99 39.53
C GLU A 60 -27.84 -19.47 40.61
N GLY A 61 -26.57 -19.21 40.25
CA GLY A 61 -25.72 -18.26 40.99
C GLY A 61 -24.68 -18.81 41.98
N LYS A 62 -24.23 -20.07 41.91
CA LYS A 62 -23.03 -20.51 42.66
C LYS A 62 -21.78 -20.52 41.80
N GLN A 63 -20.77 -19.75 42.20
CA GLN A 63 -19.40 -19.91 41.70
C GLN A 63 -18.84 -21.25 42.20
N ILE A 64 -18.22 -22.00 41.29
CA ILE A 64 -17.56 -23.27 41.61
C ILE A 64 -16.33 -22.95 42.46
N THR A 65 -16.32 -23.39 43.71
CA THR A 65 -15.21 -23.20 44.65
C THR A 65 -14.18 -24.33 44.64
N ASN A 66 -14.41 -25.41 43.88
CA ASN A 66 -13.51 -26.55 43.82
C ASN A 66 -13.23 -27.00 42.36
N PRO A 67 -12.01 -26.78 41.83
CA PRO A 67 -11.65 -27.11 40.46
C PRO A 67 -11.66 -28.61 40.14
N ASP A 68 -11.58 -29.48 41.14
CA ASP A 68 -11.44 -30.94 40.97
C ASP A 68 -12.71 -31.64 40.43
N ASN A 69 -13.84 -30.93 40.37
CA ASN A 69 -15.10 -31.45 39.81
C ASN A 69 -15.31 -31.07 38.34
N LEU A 70 -14.33 -30.46 37.66
CA LEU A 70 -14.38 -30.18 36.21
C LEU A 70 -13.98 -31.43 35.39
N TYR A 71 -14.75 -32.51 35.53
CA TYR A 71 -14.62 -33.66 34.65
C TYR A 71 -15.23 -33.34 33.28
N GLY A 72 -14.39 -33.13 32.27
CA GLY A 72 -14.80 -32.95 30.87
C GLY A 72 -14.66 -31.54 30.29
N THR A 73 -14.29 -30.54 31.10
CA THR A 73 -14.10 -29.14 30.66
C THR A 73 -12.65 -28.65 30.73
N ILE A 74 -11.74 -29.50 31.22
CA ILE A 74 -10.30 -29.24 31.19
C ILE A 74 -9.80 -29.49 29.77
N LEU A 75 -9.36 -28.41 29.11
CA LEU A 75 -8.70 -28.53 27.82
C LEU A 75 -7.27 -29.02 28.08
N GLU A 76 -7.03 -30.32 27.98
CA GLU A 76 -5.70 -30.94 28.18
C GLU A 76 -4.64 -30.39 27.19
N ASN A 77 -5.06 -29.78 26.08
CA ASN A 77 -4.17 -29.15 25.12
C ASN A 77 -4.90 -28.13 24.21
N PRO A 78 -5.18 -26.90 24.67
CA PRO A 78 -6.08 -25.96 23.98
C PRO A 78 -5.57 -25.37 22.65
N GLY A 79 -4.55 -25.95 22.04
CA GLY A 79 -3.99 -25.41 20.80
C GLY A 79 -2.70 -26.07 20.31
N GLN A 80 -2.44 -27.35 20.62
CA GLN A 80 -1.33 -28.05 19.98
C GLN A 80 -1.75 -28.54 18.60
N ASP A 81 -1.47 -27.67 17.62
CA ASP A 81 -1.52 -27.95 16.19
C ASP A 81 -0.44 -28.99 15.85
N LEU A 82 -0.84 -30.27 15.86
CA LEU A 82 0.00 -31.43 15.60
C LEU A 82 0.12 -31.65 14.09
N ASP A 83 1.15 -31.01 13.55
CA ASP A 83 1.90 -31.33 12.32
C ASP A 83 1.18 -31.14 10.98
N MET A 84 1.82 -30.43 10.04
CA MET A 84 1.98 -30.81 8.62
C MET A 84 2.92 -29.81 7.89
N GLY A 85 4.23 -30.04 8.02
CA GLY A 85 5.22 -29.97 6.92
C GLY A 85 5.39 -28.70 6.08
N PHE A 86 6.13 -27.72 6.60
CA PHE A 86 7.00 -26.71 5.93
C PHE A 86 6.46 -25.82 4.77
N SER A 87 6.64 -24.49 4.87
CA SER A 87 7.76 -23.79 4.16
C SER A 87 7.93 -22.28 4.47
N ASN A 88 9.05 -21.75 3.97
CA ASN A 88 9.92 -20.67 4.47
C ASN A 88 9.95 -19.43 3.53
N SER A 89 11.09 -18.71 3.48
CA SER A 89 11.30 -17.38 2.88
C SER A 89 10.70 -17.20 1.47
N LYS A 90 9.42 -16.80 1.49
CA LYS A 90 8.41 -16.54 0.45
C LYS A 90 7.77 -17.75 -0.26
N GLY A 91 7.56 -18.87 0.42
CA GLY A 91 6.64 -19.94 0.00
C GLY A 91 5.78 -20.32 1.21
N SER A 92 4.81 -19.49 1.56
CA SER A 92 4.23 -19.51 2.91
C SER A 92 3.19 -20.62 3.10
N HIS A 93 3.34 -21.43 4.15
CA HIS A 93 2.24 -22.16 4.77
C HIS A 93 1.73 -21.34 5.97
N ASN A 94 0.57 -20.71 5.81
CA ASN A 94 -0.06 -19.86 6.80
C ASN A 94 -0.89 -20.72 7.76
N ALA A 95 -0.25 -21.18 8.83
CA ALA A 95 -0.80 -21.39 10.18
C ALA A 95 0.12 -22.40 10.87
N ILE A 96 1.32 -22.01 11.30
CA ILE A 96 2.14 -22.87 12.16
C ILE A 96 2.76 -22.05 13.29
N ARG A 97 2.27 -22.39 14.50
CA ARG A 97 2.89 -22.32 15.84
C ARG A 97 3.12 -20.95 16.47
N GLY A 98 2.61 -20.83 17.70
CA GLY A 98 2.91 -19.83 18.72
C GLY A 98 4.17 -19.01 18.43
N HIS A 99 3.97 -17.76 18.02
CA HIS A 99 5.07 -16.85 17.75
C HIS A 99 5.56 -16.28 19.08
N THR A 100 6.71 -16.73 19.54
CA THR A 100 7.44 -16.02 20.60
C THR A 100 8.08 -14.74 20.08
N ASP A 101 8.31 -14.58 18.77
CA ASP A 101 8.85 -13.35 18.17
C ASP A 101 8.52 -13.21 16.67
N ARG A 102 8.04 -12.02 16.29
CA ARG A 102 7.72 -11.61 14.91
C ARG A 102 8.98 -11.25 14.09
N SER A 103 10.13 -11.10 14.73
CA SER A 103 11.41 -10.77 14.09
C SER A 103 11.81 -11.72 12.96
N ARG A 104 11.42 -12.99 13.03
CA ARG A 104 11.69 -14.02 12.00
C ARG A 104 11.06 -13.73 10.63
N PHE A 105 10.02 -12.89 10.59
CA PHE A 105 9.34 -12.48 9.34
C PHE A 105 9.92 -11.19 8.77
N ILE A 106 10.79 -10.51 9.51
CA ILE A 106 11.38 -9.25 9.09
C ILE A 106 12.60 -9.55 8.21
N ILE A 107 12.42 -9.36 6.91
CA ILE A 107 13.54 -9.36 5.97
C ILE A 107 14.14 -7.95 5.97
N LYS A 108 15.42 -7.84 6.33
CA LYS A 108 16.17 -6.58 6.29
C LYS A 108 17.02 -6.56 5.04
N GLU A 109 16.79 -5.57 4.19
CA GLU A 109 17.58 -5.32 2.99
C GLU A 109 18.18 -3.92 3.07
N ARG A 110 19.43 -3.78 2.63
CA ARG A 110 20.08 -2.48 2.51
C ARG A 110 20.12 -2.08 1.04
N ILE A 111 19.33 -1.08 0.69
CA ILE A 111 19.22 -0.57 -0.68
C ILE A 111 19.97 0.77 -0.78
N ASN A 112 20.89 0.88 -1.73
CA ASN A 112 21.54 2.15 -2.03
C ASN A 112 20.61 2.97 -2.93
N VAL A 113 20.13 4.13 -2.47
CA VAL A 113 19.13 4.96 -3.17
C VAL A 113 19.77 5.91 -4.21
N TYR A 114 21.06 5.77 -4.50
CA TYR A 114 21.74 6.58 -5.51
C TYR A 114 21.34 6.12 -6.94
N PRO A 115 20.87 7.02 -7.81
CA PRO A 115 20.47 6.67 -9.17
C PRO A 115 21.68 6.25 -10.02
N ASP A 116 21.44 5.40 -11.01
CA ASP A 116 22.44 5.01 -12.00
C ASP A 116 22.66 6.15 -13.01
N THR A 117 23.78 6.85 -12.88
CA THR A 117 24.13 7.97 -13.75
C THR A 117 24.48 7.55 -15.18
N LEU A 118 24.94 6.30 -15.37
CA LEU A 118 25.33 5.76 -16.66
C LEU A 118 24.14 5.28 -17.50
N CYS A 119 22.91 5.34 -16.97
CA CYS A 119 21.70 4.93 -17.68
C CYS A 119 21.56 5.62 -19.06
N TRP A 120 21.96 6.89 -19.16
CA TRP A 120 21.89 7.68 -20.39
C TRP A 120 22.73 7.12 -21.55
N VAL A 121 23.88 6.51 -21.25
CA VAL A 121 24.75 5.85 -22.25
C VAL A 121 24.39 4.38 -22.42
N ARG A 122 24.07 3.67 -21.32
CA ARG A 122 23.70 2.24 -21.35
C ARG A 122 22.48 2.00 -22.22
N ASP A 123 21.43 2.81 -22.03
CA ASP A 123 20.14 2.54 -22.66
C ASP A 123 20.14 2.87 -24.17
N PHE A 124 21.07 3.73 -24.61
CA PHE A 124 21.21 4.14 -26.01
C PHE A 124 22.69 4.14 -26.45
N THR A 125 23.22 2.95 -26.76
CA THR A 125 24.65 2.72 -27.06
C THR A 125 25.21 3.52 -28.23
N TYR A 126 24.38 3.86 -29.21
CA TYR A 126 24.78 4.59 -30.42
C TYR A 126 24.33 6.06 -30.43
N ALA A 127 23.90 6.60 -29.28
CA ALA A 127 23.48 7.98 -29.14
C ALA A 127 24.53 8.83 -28.41
N PHE A 128 24.67 10.10 -28.81
CA PHE A 128 25.56 11.04 -28.15
C PHE A 128 24.93 11.58 -26.84
N HIS A 129 24.96 10.77 -25.78
CA HIS A 129 24.41 11.11 -24.45
C HIS A 129 25.46 11.34 -23.37
N SER A 130 26.74 11.40 -23.74
CA SER A 130 27.85 11.74 -22.83
C SER A 130 27.62 13.07 -22.07
N PRO A 131 27.04 14.13 -22.68
CA PRO A 131 26.71 15.35 -21.93
C PRO A 131 25.65 15.14 -20.84
N MET A 132 24.61 14.34 -21.12
CA MET A 132 23.56 14.04 -20.13
C MET A 132 24.13 13.27 -18.94
N THR A 133 24.96 12.26 -19.20
CA THR A 133 25.63 11.49 -18.14
C THR A 133 26.44 12.37 -17.18
N LYS A 134 27.11 13.41 -17.71
CA LYS A 134 27.96 14.30 -16.93
C LYS A 134 27.19 15.38 -16.16
N ASN A 135 26.11 15.90 -16.73
CA ASN A 135 25.48 17.12 -16.20
C ASN A 135 24.11 16.88 -15.57
N TYR A 136 23.36 15.84 -15.95
CA TYR A 136 21.96 15.67 -15.58
C TYR A 136 21.72 15.64 -14.06
N PHE A 137 22.62 15.02 -13.30
CA PHE A 137 22.48 14.87 -11.85
C PHE A 137 23.21 15.94 -11.04
N TRP A 138 24.00 16.79 -11.69
CA TRP A 138 24.95 17.68 -10.98
C TRP A 138 24.78 19.16 -11.32
N HIS A 139 24.19 19.48 -12.47
CA HIS A 139 24.08 20.85 -12.93
C HIS A 139 22.73 21.45 -12.55
N THR A 140 22.73 22.66 -11.99
CA THR A 140 21.56 23.40 -11.48
C THR A 140 20.42 23.55 -12.51
N ALA A 141 20.73 23.51 -13.81
CA ALA A 141 19.71 23.54 -14.85
C ALA A 141 18.73 22.36 -14.79
N TYR A 142 19.12 21.23 -14.19
CA TYR A 142 18.33 20.00 -14.10
C TYR A 142 17.66 19.79 -12.73
N ASP A 143 17.75 20.75 -11.81
CA ASP A 143 17.18 20.62 -10.45
C ASP A 143 15.67 20.34 -10.46
N ASN A 144 14.96 20.87 -11.46
CA ASN A 144 13.51 20.71 -11.63
C ASN A 144 13.12 19.62 -12.64
N TYR A 145 14.06 18.76 -13.04
CA TYR A 145 13.80 17.65 -13.97
C TYR A 145 13.51 16.36 -13.18
N PRO A 146 12.78 15.40 -13.76
CA PRO A 146 12.48 14.16 -13.08
C PRO A 146 13.75 13.34 -12.84
N VAL A 147 13.86 12.72 -11.66
CA VAL A 147 14.93 11.76 -11.39
C VAL A 147 14.69 10.50 -12.23
N VAL A 148 15.73 10.06 -12.93
CA VAL A 148 15.73 8.84 -13.75
C VAL A 148 16.90 7.93 -13.37
N GLY A 149 16.96 6.74 -13.94
CA GLY A 149 18.01 5.77 -13.59
C GLY A 149 17.78 5.11 -12.23
N VAL A 150 16.51 5.02 -11.81
CA VAL A 150 16.10 4.42 -10.54
C VAL A 150 15.38 3.10 -10.77
N THR A 151 15.72 2.11 -9.96
CA THR A 151 15.04 0.81 -9.92
C THR A 151 13.74 0.90 -9.11
N TRP A 152 12.88 -0.09 -9.26
CA TRP A 152 11.62 -0.15 -8.50
C TRP A 152 11.87 -0.26 -6.98
N THR A 153 12.87 -1.05 -6.57
CA THR A 153 13.23 -1.22 -5.16
C THR A 153 13.79 0.07 -4.56
N GLN A 154 14.59 0.84 -5.32
CA GLN A 154 15.06 2.17 -4.91
C GLN A 154 13.91 3.17 -4.78
N ALA A 155 12.96 3.17 -5.72
CA ALA A 155 11.79 4.05 -5.67
C ALA A 155 10.92 3.76 -4.42
N LYS A 156 10.67 2.48 -4.12
CA LYS A 156 9.96 2.05 -2.90
C LYS A 156 10.73 2.44 -1.63
N ALA A 157 12.05 2.26 -1.60
CA ALA A 157 12.89 2.68 -0.48
C ALA A 157 12.85 4.20 -0.26
N PHE A 158 12.81 4.99 -1.33
CA PHE A 158 12.65 6.44 -1.24
C PHE A 158 11.30 6.83 -0.63
N SER A 159 10.20 6.14 -0.96
CA SER A 159 8.91 6.38 -0.31
C SER A 159 8.99 6.18 1.21
N VAL A 160 9.63 5.11 1.67
CA VAL A 160 9.83 4.82 3.11
C VAL A 160 10.71 5.89 3.77
N TRP A 161 11.81 6.28 3.12
CA TRP A 161 12.69 7.33 3.62
C TRP A 161 11.95 8.68 3.76
N ARG A 162 11.14 9.04 2.76
CA ARG A 162 10.31 10.25 2.80
C ARG A 162 9.32 10.23 3.98
N THR A 163 8.68 9.09 4.22
CA THR A 163 7.80 8.89 5.38
C THR A 163 8.53 9.14 6.69
N GLN A 164 9.72 8.55 6.85
CA GLN A 164 10.50 8.70 8.09
C GLN A 164 10.86 10.16 8.36
N ILE A 165 11.31 10.89 7.33
CA ILE A 165 11.62 12.32 7.46
C ILE A 165 10.38 13.13 7.79
N TYR A 166 9.28 12.88 7.08
CA TYR A 166 8.04 13.62 7.29
C TYR A 166 7.48 13.38 8.70
N HIS A 167 7.46 12.14 9.16
CA HIS A 167 7.03 11.79 10.52
C HIS A 167 7.96 12.35 11.61
N SER A 168 9.28 12.36 11.38
CA SER A 168 10.22 12.98 12.32
C SER A 168 9.97 14.49 12.45
N TRP A 169 9.66 15.16 11.32
CA TRP A 169 9.32 16.57 11.31
C TRP A 169 7.98 16.85 12.01
N LEU A 170 6.93 16.07 11.72
CA LEU A 170 5.63 16.17 12.41
C LEU A 170 5.78 15.98 13.92
N GLN A 171 6.53 14.96 14.34
CA GLN A 171 6.80 14.72 15.76
C GLN A 171 7.54 15.90 16.41
N SER A 172 8.47 16.54 15.71
CA SER A 172 9.18 17.73 16.21
C SER A 172 8.28 18.95 16.38
N ASN A 173 7.20 19.04 15.59
CA ASN A 173 6.19 20.10 15.69
C ASN A 173 5.08 19.78 16.71
N GLY A 174 5.04 18.54 17.23
CA GLY A 174 3.97 18.08 18.12
C GLY A 174 2.72 17.57 17.38
N ASP A 175 2.80 17.37 16.06
CA ASP A 175 1.72 16.85 15.25
C ASP A 175 1.63 15.32 15.32
N LEU A 176 0.47 14.79 14.94
CA LEU A 176 0.21 13.35 14.87
C LEU A 176 0.83 12.72 13.62
N PHE A 177 1.18 11.43 13.72
CA PHE A 177 1.61 10.66 12.57
C PHE A 177 0.51 10.55 11.52
N VAL A 178 0.93 10.54 10.25
CA VAL A 178 0.05 10.35 9.10
C VAL A 178 0.26 8.97 8.48
N ASN A 179 -0.46 8.67 7.39
CA ASN A 179 -0.21 7.48 6.61
C ASN A 179 1.12 7.56 5.85
N ASP A 180 1.72 6.40 5.61
CA ASP A 180 3.00 6.31 4.92
C ASP A 180 2.90 6.68 3.43
N PHE A 181 3.95 7.30 2.91
CA PHE A 181 4.15 7.44 1.47
C PHE A 181 4.49 6.09 0.84
N ARG A 182 3.93 5.86 -0.34
CA ARG A 182 4.17 4.67 -1.16
C ARG A 182 4.13 5.01 -2.65
N LEU A 183 4.53 4.06 -3.49
CA LEU A 183 4.27 4.13 -4.93
C LEU A 183 2.76 4.02 -5.20
N PRO A 184 2.25 4.66 -6.27
CA PRO A 184 0.86 4.52 -6.68
C PRO A 184 0.56 3.09 -7.12
N LEU A 185 -0.66 2.65 -6.85
CA LEU A 185 -1.24 1.52 -7.56
C LEU A 185 -1.48 1.90 -9.02
N GLU A 186 -1.50 0.91 -9.91
CA GLU A 186 -1.83 1.17 -11.31
C GLU A 186 -3.22 1.81 -11.49
N SER A 187 -4.20 1.33 -10.73
CA SER A 187 -5.57 1.85 -10.71
C SER A 187 -5.64 3.30 -10.21
N GLU A 188 -4.92 3.60 -9.13
CA GLU A 188 -4.78 4.97 -8.61
C GLU A 188 -4.11 5.88 -9.63
N TRP A 189 -3.05 5.40 -10.30
CA TRP A 189 -2.33 6.16 -11.31
C TRP A 189 -3.24 6.49 -12.49
N GLU A 190 -4.00 5.52 -13.01
CA GLU A 190 -4.91 5.74 -14.15
C GLU A 190 -6.03 6.72 -13.78
N ARG A 191 -6.62 6.57 -12.58
CA ARG A 191 -7.63 7.51 -12.08
C ARG A 191 -7.07 8.92 -11.95
N ALA A 192 -5.86 9.04 -11.40
CA ALA A 192 -5.16 10.31 -11.25
C ALA A 192 -4.85 10.93 -12.62
N ALA A 193 -4.45 10.14 -13.62
CA ALA A 193 -4.13 10.61 -14.97
C ALA A 193 -5.35 11.21 -15.67
N ARG A 194 -6.51 10.57 -15.53
CA ARG A 194 -7.77 11.01 -16.16
C ARG A 194 -8.28 12.37 -15.66
N GLY A 195 -7.93 12.78 -14.44
CA GLY A 195 -8.23 14.13 -13.94
C GLY A 195 -9.72 14.50 -13.98
N ASP A 196 -10.59 13.62 -13.47
CA ASP A 196 -12.07 13.73 -13.46
C ASP A 196 -12.76 13.60 -14.84
N LEU A 197 -12.02 13.29 -15.91
CA LEU A 197 -12.60 13.04 -17.23
C LEU A 197 -13.00 11.56 -17.40
N GLU A 198 -14.24 11.32 -17.78
CA GLU A 198 -14.75 9.99 -18.08
C GLU A 198 -14.24 9.49 -19.44
N GLN A 199 -13.72 8.26 -19.48
CA GLN A 199 -13.30 7.56 -20.72
C GLN A 199 -12.34 8.37 -21.61
N SER A 200 -11.58 9.32 -21.03
CA SER A 200 -10.60 10.12 -21.76
C SER A 200 -9.41 9.28 -22.22
N GLN A 201 -8.97 9.51 -23.47
CA GLN A 201 -7.80 8.82 -24.02
C GLN A 201 -6.49 9.36 -23.40
N PHE A 202 -6.37 10.68 -23.21
CA PHE A 202 -5.20 11.34 -22.62
C PHE A 202 -5.60 12.17 -21.37
N PRO A 203 -4.63 12.62 -20.55
CA PRO A 203 -4.93 13.41 -19.34
C PRO A 203 -5.69 14.72 -19.60
N TRP A 204 -5.53 15.30 -20.79
CA TRP A 204 -6.22 16.52 -21.24
C TRP A 204 -7.49 16.23 -22.05
N GLY A 205 -7.93 14.97 -22.15
CA GLY A 205 -9.04 14.55 -22.99
C GLY A 205 -8.56 13.81 -24.26
N GLY A 206 -9.27 13.96 -25.36
CA GLY A 206 -8.96 13.26 -26.59
C GLY A 206 -9.81 13.75 -27.76
N PRO A 207 -9.60 13.21 -28.97
CA PRO A 207 -8.70 12.11 -29.31
C PRO A 207 -7.30 12.58 -29.78
N TYR A 208 -7.02 13.88 -29.78
CA TYR A 208 -5.81 14.43 -30.39
C TYR A 208 -4.69 14.72 -29.37
N ILE A 209 -3.45 14.44 -29.78
CA ILE A 209 -2.21 14.73 -29.03
C ILE A 209 -1.69 16.16 -29.25
N ARG A 210 -2.33 16.90 -30.16
CA ARG A 210 -2.02 18.30 -30.48
C ARG A 210 -3.22 19.18 -30.13
N ASN A 211 -2.94 20.43 -29.77
CA ASN A 211 -3.97 21.47 -29.63
C ASN A 211 -4.42 22.02 -31.01
N ALA A 212 -5.38 22.94 -31.01
CA ALA A 212 -5.88 23.60 -32.23
C ALA A 212 -4.80 24.38 -33.00
N SER A 213 -3.74 24.84 -32.31
CA SER A 213 -2.57 25.50 -32.91
C SER A 213 -1.53 24.52 -33.45
N GLY A 214 -1.73 23.20 -33.30
CA GLY A 214 -0.80 22.16 -33.73
C GLY A 214 0.34 21.87 -32.75
N CYS A 215 0.40 22.51 -31.58
CA CYS A 215 1.41 22.25 -30.56
C CYS A 215 1.10 20.95 -29.82
N PHE A 216 2.14 20.18 -29.48
CA PHE A 216 1.99 18.98 -28.66
C PHE A 216 1.71 19.33 -27.19
N LEU A 217 0.95 18.45 -26.54
CA LEU A 217 0.47 18.62 -25.16
C LEU A 217 1.26 17.80 -24.13
N ALA A 218 2.25 17.03 -24.58
CA ALA A 218 3.13 16.20 -23.77
C ALA A 218 4.52 16.10 -24.41
N ASN A 219 5.50 15.65 -23.62
CA ASN A 219 6.86 15.35 -24.08
C ASN A 219 6.98 13.86 -24.42
N PHE A 220 7.24 13.53 -25.68
CA PHE A 220 7.30 12.16 -26.20
C PHE A 220 8.07 12.11 -27.52
N LYS A 221 8.04 10.99 -28.23
CA LYS A 221 8.59 10.89 -29.58
C LYS A 221 7.49 11.13 -30.63
N PRO A 222 7.37 12.35 -31.20
CA PRO A 222 6.23 12.71 -32.04
C PRO A 222 6.24 12.07 -33.42
N MET A 223 7.34 12.19 -34.17
CA MET A 223 7.45 11.72 -35.56
C MET A 223 8.84 11.19 -35.86
N ARG A 224 8.95 10.38 -36.92
CA ARG A 224 10.25 9.93 -37.42
C ARG A 224 11.01 11.12 -38.03
N GLY A 225 12.19 11.43 -37.50
CA GLY A 225 13.07 12.47 -38.02
C GLY A 225 12.83 13.88 -37.48
N ARG A 226 11.83 14.09 -36.62
CA ARG A 226 11.59 15.37 -35.94
C ARG A 226 11.34 15.13 -34.45
N TYR A 227 12.43 15.04 -33.68
CA TYR A 227 12.42 14.59 -32.28
C TYR A 227 12.26 15.71 -31.24
N PHE A 228 12.07 16.97 -31.64
CA PHE A 228 12.00 18.11 -30.70
C PHE A 228 10.73 18.97 -30.89
N GLU A 229 9.79 18.58 -31.76
CA GLU A 229 8.60 19.41 -32.08
C GLU A 229 7.70 19.69 -30.87
N ASP A 230 7.79 18.88 -29.83
CA ASP A 230 7.07 18.97 -28.57
C ASP A 230 7.77 19.86 -27.53
N GLY A 231 9.00 20.30 -27.80
CA GLY A 231 9.75 21.23 -26.94
C GLY A 231 10.82 20.56 -26.06
N GLY A 232 11.01 19.24 -26.14
CA GLY A 232 12.03 18.53 -25.39
C GLY A 232 12.57 17.33 -26.16
N PHE A 233 13.89 17.22 -26.31
CA PHE A 233 14.49 16.03 -26.93
C PHE A 233 14.65 14.86 -25.94
N HIS A 234 14.86 15.18 -24.66
CA HIS A 234 14.93 14.24 -23.54
C HIS A 234 13.84 14.59 -22.53
N THR A 235 14.09 14.43 -21.23
CA THR A 235 13.18 14.91 -20.20
C THR A 235 13.05 16.44 -20.25
N VAL A 236 11.93 16.92 -19.72
CA VAL A 236 11.65 18.33 -19.47
C VAL A 236 11.34 18.52 -17.97
N LYS A 237 11.20 19.77 -17.54
CA LYS A 237 10.86 20.09 -16.15
C LYS A 237 9.55 19.42 -15.73
N VAL A 238 9.44 19.04 -14.46
CA VAL A 238 8.28 18.27 -13.95
C VAL A 238 6.95 19.02 -14.04
N TYR A 239 7.00 20.35 -14.10
CA TYR A 239 5.84 21.25 -14.26
C TYR A 239 5.67 21.77 -15.70
N SER A 240 6.26 21.08 -16.68
CA SER A 240 6.03 21.37 -18.09
C SER A 240 4.65 20.88 -18.56
N TYR A 241 4.10 21.54 -19.58
CA TYR A 241 2.74 21.36 -20.11
C TYR A 241 1.63 21.70 -19.10
N ASN A 242 0.38 21.63 -19.56
CA ASN A 242 -0.77 21.96 -18.73
C ASN A 242 -1.07 20.83 -17.74
N PRO A 243 -1.46 21.15 -16.50
CA PRO A 243 -1.92 20.14 -15.56
C PRO A 243 -3.26 19.55 -16.01
N ASN A 244 -3.55 18.33 -15.55
CA ASN A 244 -4.88 17.75 -15.70
C ASN A 244 -5.89 18.34 -14.67
N GLY A 245 -7.14 17.86 -14.67
CA GLY A 245 -8.19 18.36 -13.77
C GLY A 245 -7.90 18.23 -12.27
N PHE A 246 -6.93 17.39 -11.87
CA PHE A 246 -6.47 17.27 -10.47
C PHE A 246 -5.19 18.08 -10.18
N GLY A 247 -4.75 18.93 -11.11
CA GLY A 247 -3.53 19.71 -10.93
C GLY A 247 -2.25 18.90 -11.15
N LEU A 248 -2.33 17.67 -11.70
CA LEU A 248 -1.17 16.83 -11.92
C LEU A 248 -0.53 17.12 -13.28
N TYR A 249 0.78 17.31 -13.26
CA TYR A 249 1.60 17.59 -14.44
C TYR A 249 2.21 16.30 -14.99
N CYS A 250 2.53 16.34 -16.29
CA CYS A 250 3.27 15.28 -16.99
C CYS A 250 2.74 13.85 -16.74
N MET A 251 1.41 13.68 -16.59
CA MET A 251 0.81 12.34 -16.47
C MET A 251 0.95 11.53 -17.76
N ALA A 252 1.12 12.20 -18.90
CA ALA A 252 1.46 11.57 -20.16
C ALA A 252 2.80 12.11 -20.66
N GLY A 253 3.75 11.21 -20.91
CA GLY A 253 5.07 11.52 -21.42
C GLY A 253 6.05 11.99 -20.35
N ASN A 254 7.12 12.65 -20.78
CA ASN A 254 8.29 13.00 -19.98
C ASN A 254 9.02 11.74 -19.48
N VAL A 255 8.58 11.11 -18.40
CA VAL A 255 9.15 9.86 -17.89
C VAL A 255 8.03 8.87 -17.59
N ALA A 256 8.26 7.61 -17.89
CA ALA A 256 7.38 6.55 -17.42
C ALA A 256 7.53 6.39 -15.91
N GLU A 257 6.46 6.02 -15.22
CA GLU A 257 6.46 6.03 -13.76
C GLU A 257 6.19 4.66 -13.18
N TRP A 258 7.02 4.27 -12.21
CA TRP A 258 6.84 3.04 -11.43
C TRP A 258 5.53 3.04 -10.65
N CYS A 259 4.77 1.96 -10.76
CA CYS A 259 3.65 1.63 -9.88
C CYS A 259 4.05 0.50 -8.91
N SER A 260 3.38 0.36 -7.78
CA SER A 260 3.61 -0.75 -6.83
C SER A 260 3.17 -2.10 -7.41
N THR A 261 2.12 -2.09 -8.22
CA THR A 261 1.48 -3.26 -8.83
C THR A 261 2.47 -4.08 -9.67
N ALA A 262 2.44 -5.40 -9.50
CA ALA A 262 3.15 -6.34 -10.34
C ALA A 262 2.49 -6.45 -11.71
N PHE A 263 3.29 -6.64 -12.76
CA PHE A 263 2.73 -6.74 -14.10
C PHE A 263 2.36 -8.19 -14.42
N ASP A 264 1.08 -8.39 -14.73
CA ASP A 264 0.53 -9.62 -15.30
C ASP A 264 -0.39 -9.23 -16.46
N GLU A 265 -0.29 -9.95 -17.57
CA GLU A 265 -1.06 -9.70 -18.80
C GLU A 265 -2.56 -9.96 -18.57
N SER A 266 -2.89 -10.92 -17.69
CA SER A 266 -4.27 -11.32 -17.35
C SER A 266 -4.86 -10.55 -16.18
N GLN A 267 -4.14 -9.58 -15.60
CA GLN A 267 -4.57 -8.91 -14.37
C GLN A 267 -5.96 -8.26 -14.47
N TYR A 268 -6.33 -7.73 -15.63
CA TYR A 268 -7.64 -7.10 -15.83
C TYR A 268 -8.79 -8.11 -15.99
N GLU A 269 -8.49 -9.40 -16.22
CA GLU A 269 -9.51 -10.47 -16.32
C GLU A 269 -9.91 -11.02 -14.94
N PHE A 270 -9.06 -10.89 -13.92
CA PHE A 270 -9.35 -11.35 -12.57
C PHE A 270 -9.43 -10.22 -11.53
N GLY A 271 -8.92 -9.03 -11.84
CA GLY A 271 -9.00 -7.85 -10.99
C GLY A 271 -10.31 -7.09 -11.22
N HIS A 272 -11.33 -7.33 -10.39
CA HIS A 272 -12.65 -6.69 -10.53
C HIS A 272 -13.11 -5.91 -9.29
N ASP A 273 -12.26 -5.80 -8.27
CA ASP A 273 -12.65 -5.18 -7.00
C ASP A 273 -12.30 -3.68 -6.94
N MET A 274 -12.88 -2.99 -5.95
CA MET A 274 -12.55 -1.61 -5.61
C MET A 274 -11.07 -1.50 -5.27
N ASN A 275 -10.37 -0.59 -5.95
CA ASN A 275 -8.93 -0.37 -5.78
C ASN A 275 -8.10 -1.66 -5.97
N SER A 276 -8.25 -2.31 -7.12
CA SER A 276 -7.56 -3.56 -7.42
C SER A 276 -6.05 -3.43 -7.26
N ASP A 277 -5.51 -4.27 -6.38
CA ASP A 277 -4.08 -4.33 -6.06
C ASP A 277 -3.57 -5.75 -6.32
N TYR A 278 -2.63 -5.86 -7.24
CA TYR A 278 -1.92 -7.10 -7.51
C TYR A 278 -0.44 -6.91 -7.15
N ASN A 279 -0.06 -7.31 -5.94
CA ASN A 279 1.30 -7.21 -5.46
C ASN A 279 1.97 -8.57 -5.45
N TYR A 280 3.11 -8.66 -6.14
CA TYR A 280 4.00 -9.80 -6.09
C TYR A 280 5.44 -9.33 -5.83
N GLU A 281 6.04 -9.83 -4.75
CA GLU A 281 7.41 -9.50 -4.34
C GLU A 281 8.36 -10.63 -4.75
N ALA A 282 8.83 -10.58 -6.00
CA ALA A 282 9.67 -11.63 -6.56
C ALA A 282 10.95 -11.88 -5.75
N LYS A 283 11.35 -13.14 -5.64
CA LYS A 283 12.65 -13.57 -5.13
C LYS A 283 13.69 -13.54 -6.23
N ASP A 284 14.96 -13.58 -5.84
CA ASP A 284 16.08 -13.65 -6.78
C ASP A 284 16.03 -14.90 -7.67
N GLY A 285 15.59 -16.03 -7.10
CA GLY A 285 15.43 -17.30 -7.83
C GLY A 285 14.12 -17.45 -8.62
N ASP A 286 13.19 -16.48 -8.54
CA ASP A 286 11.94 -16.56 -9.29
C ASP A 286 12.17 -16.30 -10.78
N HIS A 287 11.30 -16.88 -11.61
CA HIS A 287 11.33 -16.70 -13.06
C HIS A 287 11.26 -15.21 -13.42
N PRO A 288 12.05 -14.72 -14.41
CA PRO A 288 12.12 -13.29 -14.74
C PRO A 288 10.75 -12.62 -14.98
N VAL A 289 9.78 -13.34 -15.55
CA VAL A 289 8.41 -12.82 -15.76
C VAL A 289 7.77 -12.31 -14.47
N LYS A 290 8.03 -12.96 -13.33
CA LYS A 290 7.47 -12.55 -12.05
C LYS A 290 8.14 -11.31 -11.45
N LYS A 291 9.31 -10.91 -11.97
CA LYS A 291 10.07 -9.71 -11.55
C LYS A 291 9.60 -8.44 -12.27
N ARG A 292 8.57 -8.53 -13.11
CA ARG A 292 8.02 -7.41 -13.88
C ARG A 292 7.13 -6.54 -12.99
N LYS A 293 7.33 -5.24 -13.07
CA LYS A 293 6.54 -4.21 -12.38
C LYS A 293 5.90 -3.30 -13.41
N VAL A 294 4.70 -2.81 -13.11
CA VAL A 294 3.95 -1.94 -14.01
C VAL A 294 4.62 -0.56 -14.08
N ILE A 295 4.72 -0.04 -15.30
CA ILE A 295 5.04 1.36 -15.56
C ILE A 295 3.94 2.01 -16.42
N ARG A 296 3.65 3.27 -16.14
CA ARG A 296 2.55 4.04 -16.78
C ARG A 296 3.02 5.41 -17.28
N GLY A 297 2.21 6.03 -18.14
CA GLY A 297 2.40 7.41 -18.65
C GLY A 297 3.23 7.54 -19.93
N GLY A 298 4.11 6.58 -20.20
CA GLY A 298 5.06 6.68 -21.31
C GLY A 298 6.12 7.75 -21.05
N SER A 299 7.10 7.84 -21.94
CA SER A 299 8.27 8.70 -21.73
C SER A 299 8.62 9.51 -22.98
N TRP A 300 9.60 10.41 -22.85
CA TRP A 300 10.18 11.19 -23.94
C TRP A 300 10.65 10.32 -25.14
N LYS A 301 10.99 9.04 -24.92
CA LYS A 301 11.41 8.14 -26.01
C LYS A 301 10.24 7.44 -26.72
N ASP A 302 9.06 7.41 -26.11
CA ASP A 302 7.94 6.56 -26.54
C ASP A 302 7.02 7.26 -27.54
N ILE A 303 6.35 6.49 -28.37
CA ILE A 303 5.37 7.01 -29.33
C ILE A 303 4.04 7.36 -28.65
N GLY A 304 3.20 8.12 -29.34
CA GLY A 304 1.91 8.60 -28.80
C GLY A 304 0.97 7.53 -28.23
N TYR A 305 1.09 6.26 -28.63
CA TYR A 305 0.32 5.15 -28.07
C TYR A 305 0.53 4.96 -26.54
N TYR A 306 1.75 5.19 -26.06
CA TYR A 306 2.10 5.03 -24.64
C TYR A 306 1.67 6.20 -23.77
N LEU A 307 1.21 7.30 -24.37
CA LEU A 307 0.67 8.46 -23.67
C LEU A 307 -0.78 8.27 -23.23
N ASN A 308 -1.45 7.25 -23.76
CA ASN A 308 -2.84 7.01 -23.42
C ASN A 308 -2.96 6.67 -21.94
N ASN A 309 -4.00 7.18 -21.29
CA ASN A 309 -4.30 6.95 -19.88
C ASN A 309 -4.41 5.47 -19.53
N SER A 310 -4.89 4.63 -20.45
CA SER A 310 -5.12 3.18 -20.27
C SER A 310 -3.93 2.30 -20.68
N THR A 311 -2.92 2.85 -21.34
CA THR A 311 -1.79 2.04 -21.79
C THR A 311 -0.90 1.70 -20.60
N ARG A 312 -0.65 0.39 -20.43
CA ARG A 312 0.36 -0.14 -19.50
C ARG A 312 1.51 -0.76 -20.25
N THR A 313 2.67 -0.74 -19.61
CA THR A 313 3.80 -1.58 -19.99
C THR A 313 4.53 -2.01 -18.72
N TYR A 314 5.59 -2.79 -18.88
CA TYR A 314 6.35 -3.33 -17.77
C TYR A 314 7.83 -3.11 -17.95
N GLU A 315 8.51 -3.03 -16.82
CA GLU A 315 9.97 -3.13 -16.74
C GLU A 315 10.34 -4.03 -15.56
N TYR A 316 11.57 -4.53 -15.56
CA TYR A 316 12.04 -5.41 -14.50
C TYR A 316 12.41 -4.59 -13.25
N GLN A 317 12.06 -5.10 -12.07
CA GLN A 317 12.24 -4.39 -10.80
C GLN A 317 13.69 -3.98 -10.48
N ASP A 318 14.67 -4.68 -11.06
CA ASP A 318 16.11 -4.46 -10.92
C ASP A 318 16.71 -3.53 -12.00
N SER A 319 15.92 -3.16 -13.01
CA SER A 319 16.38 -2.41 -14.16
C SER A 319 16.17 -0.91 -13.97
N ALA A 320 17.27 -0.16 -13.84
CA ALA A 320 17.26 1.29 -13.94
C ALA A 320 17.14 1.69 -15.42
N LYS A 321 16.40 2.75 -15.75
CA LYS A 321 16.32 3.29 -17.12
C LYS A 321 16.34 4.82 -17.13
N SER A 322 16.89 5.43 -18.18
CA SER A 322 16.98 6.88 -18.36
C SER A 322 15.64 7.56 -18.70
N TYR A 323 14.59 6.76 -18.86
CA TYR A 323 13.25 7.21 -19.21
C TYR A 323 12.18 6.78 -18.19
N ILE A 324 12.62 6.22 -17.05
CA ILE A 324 11.72 5.81 -15.96
C ILE A 324 12.06 6.59 -14.70
N GLY A 325 11.05 7.21 -14.13
CA GLY A 325 11.05 7.82 -12.81
C GLY A 325 9.91 7.25 -11.96
N PHE A 326 9.43 8.04 -11.00
CA PHE A 326 8.30 7.64 -10.16
C PHE A 326 7.69 8.87 -9.48
N ARG A 327 6.51 8.67 -8.92
CA ARG A 327 5.88 9.59 -7.98
C ARG A 327 5.46 8.83 -6.72
N ASN A 328 5.23 9.58 -5.65
CA ASN A 328 4.73 9.03 -4.39
C ASN A 328 3.29 9.46 -4.18
N VAL A 329 2.48 8.55 -3.69
CA VAL A 329 1.14 8.82 -3.17
C VAL A 329 1.10 8.55 -1.68
N MET A 330 0.10 9.10 -1.02
CA MET A 330 -0.20 8.85 0.39
C MET A 330 -1.70 8.68 0.48
N THR A 331 -2.13 7.68 1.25
CA THR A 331 -3.56 7.53 1.53
C THR A 331 -3.99 8.67 2.44
N HIS A 332 -5.00 9.43 2.01
CA HIS A 332 -5.54 10.51 2.82
C HIS A 332 -6.21 9.96 4.09
N LEU A 333 -6.07 10.69 5.21
CA LEU A 333 -6.73 10.37 6.47
C LEU A 333 -8.00 11.21 6.59
N GLY A 334 -9.15 10.57 6.75
CA GLY A 334 -10.44 11.26 6.79
C GLY A 334 -11.26 11.02 5.51
N ARG A 335 -12.34 11.80 5.34
CA ARG A 335 -13.19 11.72 4.15
C ARG A 335 -12.52 12.46 3.00
N GLY A 336 -12.24 11.75 1.92
CA GLY A 336 -11.79 12.35 0.68
C GLY A 336 -12.97 12.69 -0.23
N GLY A 337 -12.84 13.78 -0.99
CA GLY A 337 -13.74 14.14 -2.08
C GLY A 337 -13.15 15.24 -2.96
N LYS A 338 -14.01 15.87 -3.77
CA LYS A 338 -13.57 16.75 -4.88
C LYS A 338 -12.95 18.05 -4.36
N ASP A 339 -13.49 18.57 -3.27
CA ASP A 339 -13.05 19.81 -2.64
C ASP A 339 -12.45 19.50 -1.26
N LEU A 340 -11.23 18.95 -1.27
CA LEU A 340 -10.51 18.51 -0.06
C LEU A 340 -10.47 19.58 1.04
N ASP A 341 -10.31 20.85 0.69
CA ASP A 341 -10.22 21.96 1.65
C ASP A 341 -11.58 22.32 2.28
N LEU A 342 -12.68 22.16 1.54
CA LEU A 342 -14.04 22.42 2.02
C LEU A 342 -14.59 21.24 2.83
N GLU A 343 -14.21 20.01 2.47
CA GLU A 343 -14.70 18.79 3.12
C GLU A 343 -13.88 18.39 4.36
N ASN A 344 -12.57 18.70 4.42
CA ASN A 344 -11.71 18.31 5.55
C ASN A 344 -11.45 19.39 6.59
N GLY A 345 -11.80 20.66 6.32
CA GLY A 345 -11.48 21.78 7.20
C GLY A 345 -12.05 21.64 8.62
N GLU A 346 -13.22 21.02 8.77
CA GLU A 346 -13.94 20.94 10.04
C GLU A 346 -13.79 19.58 10.76
N GLU A 347 -13.76 18.45 10.04
CA GLU A 347 -13.76 17.10 10.67
C GLU A 347 -12.43 16.79 11.38
N ILE A 348 -11.28 17.05 10.73
CA ILE A 348 -9.97 16.70 11.32
C ILE A 348 -9.64 17.63 12.51
N GLN A 349 -9.97 18.92 12.42
CA GLN A 349 -9.72 19.86 13.52
C GLN A 349 -10.62 19.59 14.73
N SER A 350 -11.88 19.22 14.52
CA SER A 350 -12.80 18.88 15.61
C SER A 350 -12.42 17.57 16.29
N ASP A 351 -12.00 16.54 15.54
CA ASP A 351 -11.51 15.28 16.11
C ASP A 351 -10.17 15.41 16.85
N ILE A 352 -9.29 16.33 16.40
CA ILE A 352 -8.04 16.66 17.11
C ILE A 352 -8.32 17.42 18.41
N GLN A 353 -9.31 18.32 18.44
CA GLN A 353 -9.71 19.04 19.67
C GLN A 353 -10.43 18.16 20.69
N LEU A 354 -11.03 17.04 20.27
CA LEU A 354 -11.71 16.08 21.14
C LEU A 354 -10.74 15.10 21.86
N LYS A 355 -9.46 15.10 21.50
CA LYS A 355 -8.38 14.39 22.21
C LYS A 355 -7.59 15.34 23.09
#